data_AF-A0A3R5YY04-F1
#
_entry.id   AF-A0A3R5YY04-F1
#
_cell.length_a   1.000
_cell.length_b   1.000
_cell.length_c   1.000
_cell.angle_alpha   90.00
_cell.angle_beta   90.00
_cell.angle_gamma   90.00
#
_symmetry.space_group_name_H-M   'P 1'
#
loop_
_entity.id
_entity.type
_entity.pdbx_description
1 polymer ?
#
loop_
_entity_poly.entity_id
_entity_poly.type
_entity_poly.pdbx_seq_one_letter_code
_entity_poly.pdbx_strand_id
1 'polypeptide(L)'
;MSRIDESGYFHKAMMITKAMFPGVFIYLVFAGLSKVFDWNIFLYLSPDTVRQTGFVFVALSVVSFPLAREVEKHAVKNAKTGDGLLKRLYFSTLINLGIGEISAFFGVIIYVMSGDIRYFFLFFNICLLHIILNRPTYAKWKKHMRERFTSLPDEDD
;
A
#
# COMPACT_ATOMS: atom_id res chain seq x y z
N MET A 1 -9.89 13.71 25.37
CA MET A 1 -9.13 12.90 24.41
C MET A 1 -10.03 12.70 23.21
N SER A 2 -9.67 13.15 21.99
CA SER A 2 -10.60 13.05 20.85
C SER A 2 -10.89 11.58 20.55
N ARG A 3 -12.16 11.23 20.32
CA ARG A 3 -12.52 9.85 19.95
C ARG A 3 -11.92 9.56 18.56
N ILE A 4 -11.45 8.33 18.32
CA ILE A 4 -10.73 7.98 17.07
C ILE A 4 -11.59 8.23 15.83
N ASP A 5 -12.91 8.07 15.96
CA ASP A 5 -13.96 8.35 14.98
C ASP A 5 -14.15 9.85 14.71
N GLU A 6 -13.86 10.71 15.68
CA GLU A 6 -13.85 12.17 15.53
C GLU A 6 -12.50 12.69 15.02
N SER A 7 -11.47 11.84 14.96
CA SER A 7 -10.15 12.23 14.50
C SER A 7 -10.15 12.48 13.00
N GLY A 8 -9.88 13.74 12.62
CA GLY A 8 -9.65 14.12 11.23
C GLY A 8 -8.51 13.33 10.56
N TYR A 9 -7.57 12.77 11.32
CA TYR A 9 -6.49 11.93 10.76
C TYR A 9 -6.97 10.56 10.32
N PHE A 10 -7.84 9.91 11.10
CA PHE A 10 -8.42 8.62 10.72
C PHE A 10 -9.31 8.76 9.49
N HIS A 11 -10.14 9.81 9.47
CA HIS A 11 -11.00 10.10 8.32
C HIS A 11 -10.18 10.34 7.04
N LYS A 12 -9.10 11.15 7.12
CA LYS A 12 -8.19 11.37 5.99
C LYS A 12 -7.50 10.08 5.53
N ALA A 13 -7.01 9.25 6.46
CA ALA A 13 -6.39 7.97 6.11
C ALA A 13 -7.38 7.08 5.33
N MET A 14 -8.60 6.93 5.85
CA MET A 14 -9.67 6.17 5.22
C MET A 14 -10.05 6.71 3.83
N MET A 15 -10.16 8.03 3.69
CA MET A 15 -10.48 8.68 2.42
C MET A 15 -9.40 8.39 1.37
N ILE A 16 -8.12 8.48 1.75
CA ILE A 16 -7.01 8.22 0.83
C ILE A 16 -6.97 6.74 0.45
N THR A 17 -7.16 5.80 1.38
CA THR A 17 -7.25 4.37 1.03
C THR A 17 -8.41 4.10 0.07
N LYS A 18 -9.57 4.72 0.29
CA LYS A 18 -10.75 4.60 -0.59
C LYS A 18 -10.52 5.23 -1.96
N ALA A 19 -9.73 6.30 -2.07
CA ALA A 19 -9.39 6.94 -3.34
C ALA A 19 -8.33 6.14 -4.11
N MET A 20 -7.37 5.56 -3.39
CA MET A 20 -6.27 4.80 -3.98
C MET A 20 -6.73 3.44 -4.54
N PHE A 21 -7.69 2.78 -3.89
CA PHE A 21 -8.22 1.49 -4.36
C PHE A 21 -8.77 1.52 -5.80
N PRO A 22 -9.65 2.45 -6.20
CA PRO A 22 -10.01 2.61 -7.62
C PRO A 22 -8.85 3.23 -8.42
N GLY A 23 -8.02 4.08 -7.81
CA GLY A 23 -6.85 4.68 -8.45
C GLY A 23 -5.91 3.66 -9.09
N VAL A 24 -5.62 2.54 -8.40
CA VAL A 24 -4.74 1.50 -8.96
C VAL A 24 -5.32 0.79 -10.18
N PHE A 25 -6.64 0.83 -10.41
CA PHE A 25 -7.21 0.29 -11.65
C PHE A 25 -6.83 1.12 -12.88
N ILE A 26 -6.31 2.33 -12.72
CA ILE A 26 -5.74 3.10 -13.84
C ILE A 26 -4.62 2.33 -14.53
N TYR A 27 -3.86 1.50 -13.81
CA TYR A 27 -2.83 0.65 -14.39
C TYR A 27 -3.43 -0.46 -15.26
N LEU A 28 -4.61 -0.97 -14.89
CA LEU A 28 -5.32 -1.98 -15.68
C LEU A 28 -5.92 -1.35 -16.94
N VAL A 29 -6.47 -0.13 -16.83
CA VAL A 29 -6.89 0.66 -17.99
C VAL A 29 -5.69 0.92 -18.89
N PHE A 30 -4.55 1.35 -18.36
CA PHE A 30 -3.31 1.54 -19.11
C PHE A 30 -2.91 0.27 -19.88
N ALA A 31 -2.84 -0.88 -19.21
CA ALA A 31 -2.46 -2.14 -19.84
C ALA A 31 -3.47 -2.62 -20.91
N GLY A 32 -4.75 -2.35 -20.70
CA GLY A 32 -5.80 -2.62 -21.70
C GLY A 32 -5.68 -1.72 -22.92
N LEU A 33 -5.56 -0.40 -22.71
CA LEU A 33 -5.47 0.60 -23.76
C LEU A 33 -4.20 0.43 -24.59
N SER A 34 -3.05 0.10 -23.98
CA SER A 34 -1.81 -0.12 -24.71
C SER A 34 -1.91 -1.28 -25.70
N LYS A 35 -2.73 -2.30 -25.42
CA LYS A 35 -3.02 -3.38 -26.38
C LYS A 35 -4.03 -2.98 -27.44
N VAL A 36 -5.12 -2.30 -27.06
CA VAL A 36 -6.20 -1.95 -27.98
C VAL A 36 -5.73 -0.96 -29.04
N PHE A 37 -4.93 0.02 -28.63
CA PHE A 37 -4.46 1.09 -29.51
C PHE A 37 -3.08 0.82 -30.13
N ASP A 38 -2.50 -0.34 -29.88
CA ASP A 38 -1.18 -0.73 -30.37
C ASP A 38 -0.13 0.39 -30.21
N TRP A 39 0.02 0.89 -28.98
CA TRP A 39 0.84 2.09 -28.69
C TRP A 39 2.34 1.91 -29.01
N ASN A 40 2.76 0.72 -29.43
CA ASN A 40 4.14 0.41 -29.79
C ASN A 40 5.16 0.77 -28.69
N ILE A 41 4.72 0.66 -27.43
CA ILE A 41 5.51 0.97 -26.23
C ILE A 41 6.40 -0.19 -25.78
N PHE A 42 6.23 -1.38 -26.38
CA PHE A 42 6.90 -2.59 -25.91
C PHE A 42 8.34 -2.67 -26.41
N LEU A 43 9.26 -2.97 -25.50
CA LEU A 43 10.69 -3.05 -25.81
C LEU A 43 11.12 -4.44 -26.29
N TYR A 44 10.32 -5.48 -25.99
CA TYR A 44 10.60 -6.89 -26.32
C TYR A 44 12.04 -7.31 -25.98
N LEU A 45 12.45 -7.04 -24.74
CA LEU A 45 13.77 -7.42 -24.24
C LEU A 45 13.92 -8.95 -24.14
N SER A 46 15.16 -9.41 -24.02
CA SER A 46 15.46 -10.84 -23.94
C SER A 46 14.71 -11.51 -22.78
N PRO A 47 14.23 -12.75 -22.95
CA PRO A 47 13.52 -13.48 -21.89
C PRO A 47 14.31 -13.58 -20.59
N ASP A 48 15.63 -13.72 -20.67
CA ASP A 48 16.51 -13.80 -19.51
C ASP A 48 16.57 -12.49 -18.73
N THR A 49 16.67 -11.34 -19.43
CA THR A 49 16.62 -10.03 -18.79
C THR A 49 15.28 -9.80 -18.10
N VAL A 50 14.17 -10.08 -18.78
CA VAL A 50 12.81 -9.94 -18.21
C VAL A 50 12.67 -10.81 -16.96
N ARG A 51 13.15 -12.06 -17.02
CA ARG A 51 13.06 -13.00 -15.89
C ARG A 51 13.91 -12.56 -14.70
N GLN A 52 15.15 -12.11 -14.92
CA GLN A 52 16.01 -11.62 -13.86
C GLN A 52 15.43 -10.37 -13.18
N THR A 53 14.97 -9.39 -13.96
CA THR A 53 14.28 -8.21 -13.43
C THR A 53 13.01 -8.60 -12.68
N GLY A 54 12.24 -9.56 -13.21
CA GLY A 54 11.09 -10.17 -12.55
C GLY A 54 11.40 -10.71 -11.17
N PHE A 55 12.46 -11.50 -11.03
CA PHE A 55 12.85 -12.03 -9.73
C PHE A 55 13.22 -10.94 -8.73
N VAL A 56 13.97 -9.92 -9.17
CA VAL A 56 14.34 -8.78 -8.31
C VAL A 56 13.08 -8.04 -7.85
N PHE A 57 12.15 -7.73 -8.76
CA PHE A 57 10.92 -7.00 -8.43
C PHE A 57 9.98 -7.81 -7.53
N VAL A 58 9.88 -9.13 -7.74
CA VAL A 58 9.13 -10.01 -6.84
C VAL A 58 9.76 -10.00 -5.45
N ALA A 59 11.10 -10.14 -5.35
CA ALA A 59 11.79 -10.09 -4.05
C ALA A 59 11.54 -8.76 -3.33
N LEU A 60 11.66 -7.63 -4.02
CA LEU A 60 11.36 -6.30 -3.46
C LEU A 60 9.90 -6.18 -3.01
N SER A 61 8.97 -6.70 -3.81
CA SER A 61 7.54 -6.69 -3.47
C SER A 61 7.18 -7.61 -2.30
N VAL A 62 7.93 -8.68 -2.09
CA VAL A 62 7.75 -9.55 -0.91
C VAL A 62 8.33 -8.89 0.33
N VAL A 63 9.51 -8.27 0.22
CA VAL A 63 10.17 -7.53 1.32
C VAL A 63 9.39 -6.28 1.73
N SER A 64 8.54 -5.74 0.85
CA SER A 64 7.71 -4.58 1.16
C SER A 64 6.68 -4.84 2.27
N PHE A 65 6.15 -6.07 2.39
CA PHE A 65 5.19 -6.44 3.44
C PHE A 65 5.76 -6.33 4.86
N PRO A 66 6.91 -6.96 5.21
CA PRO A 66 7.52 -6.75 6.52
C PRO A 66 7.99 -5.31 6.70
N LEU A 67 8.47 -4.64 5.65
CA LEU A 67 8.86 -3.23 5.73
C LEU A 67 7.68 -2.34 6.16
N ALA A 68 6.50 -2.52 5.56
CA ALA A 68 5.29 -1.78 5.92
C ALA A 68 4.90 -1.98 7.40
N ARG A 69 5.08 -3.21 7.92
CA ARG A 69 4.85 -3.50 9.35
C ARG A 69 5.86 -2.77 10.24
N GLU A 70 7.13 -2.71 9.86
CA GLU A 70 8.15 -2.00 10.63
C GLU A 70 7.95 -0.47 10.61
N VAL A 71 7.51 0.10 9.49
CA VAL A 71 7.12 1.51 9.40
C VAL A 71 6.01 1.84 10.41
N GLU A 72 4.97 1.00 10.48
CA GLU A 72 3.87 1.18 11.41
C GLU A 72 4.30 1.02 12.87
N LYS A 73 5.06 -0.03 13.20
CA LYS A 73 5.62 -0.21 14.55
C LYS A 73 6.47 0.98 14.98
N HIS A 74 7.32 1.49 14.08
CA HIS A 74 8.16 2.65 14.35
C HIS A 74 7.34 3.93 14.56
N ALA A 75 6.25 4.09 13.80
CA ALA A 75 5.31 5.19 13.97
C ALA A 75 4.62 5.14 15.35
N VAL A 76 4.23 3.95 15.82
CA VAL A 76 3.60 3.75 17.14
C VAL A 76 4.58 4.01 18.28
N LYS A 77 5.79 3.43 18.23
CA LYS A 77 6.79 3.50 19.31
C LYS A 77 7.22 4.93 19.63
N ASN A 78 7.27 5.81 18.63
CA ASN A 78 7.76 7.19 18.78
C ASN A 78 6.67 8.21 19.12
N ALA A 79 5.43 7.77 19.36
CA ALA A 79 4.36 8.66 19.79
C ALA A 79 4.49 9.00 21.29
N LYS A 80 4.42 10.30 21.59
CA LYS A 80 4.42 10.85 22.95
C LYS A 80 3.01 11.18 23.48
N THR A 81 2.06 11.44 22.57
CA THR A 81 0.67 11.82 22.88
C THR A 81 -0.30 11.06 21.98
N GLY A 82 -1.56 10.93 22.40
CA GLY A 82 -2.62 10.27 21.63
C GLY A 82 -2.83 10.90 20.24
N ASP A 83 -2.99 12.22 20.18
CA ASP A 83 -3.14 12.92 18.88
C ASP A 83 -1.87 12.82 18.03
N GLY A 84 -0.70 12.82 18.67
CA GLY A 84 0.58 12.58 18.01
C GLY A 84 0.69 11.17 17.41
N LEU A 85 0.11 10.17 18.07
CA LEU A 85 0.01 8.81 17.56
C LEU A 85 -0.91 8.74 16.33
N LEU A 86 -2.09 9.36 16.39
CA LEU A 86 -3.03 9.38 15.25
C LEU A 86 -2.43 10.05 14.01
N LYS A 87 -1.71 11.17 14.19
CA LYS A 87 -0.96 11.82 13.11
C LYS A 87 0.11 10.90 12.51
N ARG A 88 0.86 10.19 13.35
CA ARG A 88 1.92 9.26 12.90
C ARG A 88 1.35 8.02 12.20
N LEU A 89 0.24 7.47 12.70
CA LEU A 89 -0.49 6.38 12.05
C LEU A 89 -1.03 6.79 10.68
N TYR A 90 -1.52 8.03 10.54
CA TYR A 90 -1.89 8.59 9.24
C TYR A 90 -0.71 8.58 8.25
N PHE A 91 0.45 9.14 8.63
CA PHE A 91 1.63 9.15 7.76
C PHE A 91 2.17 7.74 7.47
N SER A 92 2.17 6.84 8.46
CA SER A 92 2.53 5.45 8.24
C SER A 92 1.59 4.77 7.25
N THR A 93 0.29 5.05 7.33
CA THR A 93 -0.69 4.52 6.37
C THR A 93 -0.37 5.01 4.97
N LEU A 94 -0.09 6.30 4.80
CA LEU A 94 0.31 6.87 3.50
C LEU A 94 1.57 6.20 2.93
N ILE A 95 2.61 6.06 3.74
CA ILE A 95 3.86 5.43 3.33
C ILE A 95 3.60 3.97 2.91
N ASN A 96 2.85 3.22 3.72
CA ASN A 96 2.57 1.81 3.43
C ASN A 96 1.70 1.62 2.18
N LEU A 97 0.77 2.53 1.94
CA LEU A 97 -0.01 2.58 0.71
C LEU A 97 0.89 2.84 -0.50
N GLY A 98 1.75 3.87 -0.45
CA GLY A 98 2.71 4.17 -1.51
C GLY A 98 3.69 3.02 -1.78
N ILE A 99 4.20 2.36 -0.73
CA ILE A 99 5.03 1.15 -0.85
C ILE A 99 4.28 0.04 -1.59
N GLY A 100 2.99 -0.14 -1.32
CA GLY A 100 2.15 -1.11 -2.01
C GLY A 100 1.97 -0.80 -3.50
N GLU A 101 1.82 0.49 -3.83
CA GLU A 101 1.64 0.97 -5.21
C GLU A 101 2.87 0.70 -6.08
N ILE A 102 4.07 0.80 -5.51
CA ILE A 102 5.33 0.52 -6.21
C ILE A 102 5.32 -0.89 -6.83
N SER A 103 4.67 -1.87 -6.18
CA SER A 103 4.52 -3.20 -6.77
C SER A 103 3.74 -3.16 -8.09
N ALA A 104 2.62 -2.42 -8.18
CA ALA A 104 1.89 -2.28 -9.45
C ALA A 104 2.77 -1.61 -10.52
N PHE A 105 3.57 -0.62 -10.13
CA PHE A 105 4.52 0.03 -11.04
C PHE A 105 5.58 -0.94 -11.58
N PHE A 106 6.12 -1.84 -10.76
CA PHE A 106 6.99 -2.93 -11.22
C PHE A 106 6.32 -3.82 -12.26
N GLY A 107 5.02 -4.11 -12.08
CA GLY A 107 4.19 -4.82 -13.04
C GLY A 107 4.13 -4.11 -14.39
N VAL A 108 3.93 -2.79 -14.37
CA VAL A 108 3.93 -1.96 -15.59
C VAL A 108 5.29 -1.99 -16.29
N ILE A 109 6.39 -1.84 -15.54
CA ILE A 109 7.75 -1.88 -16.11
C ILE A 109 7.99 -3.20 -16.84
N ILE A 110 7.75 -4.34 -16.18
CA ILE A 110 7.98 -5.66 -16.81
C ILE A 110 7.03 -5.90 -17.97
N TYR A 111 5.79 -5.42 -17.87
CA TYR A 111 4.84 -5.48 -18.97
C TYR A 111 5.33 -4.71 -20.19
N VAL A 112 5.86 -3.50 -20.01
CA VAL A 112 6.48 -2.71 -21.09
C VAL A 112 7.73 -3.41 -21.65
N MET A 113 8.55 -4.01 -20.79
CA MET A 113 9.76 -4.74 -21.22
C MET A 113 9.44 -5.98 -22.07
N SER A 114 8.36 -6.70 -21.76
CA SER A 114 8.09 -8.04 -22.30
C SER A 114 6.88 -8.15 -23.22
N GLY A 115 5.92 -7.22 -23.11
CA GLY A 115 4.58 -7.35 -23.72
C GLY A 115 3.68 -8.39 -23.03
N ASP A 116 4.15 -9.07 -21.98
CA ASP A 116 3.43 -10.15 -21.32
C ASP A 116 2.58 -9.63 -20.14
N ILE A 117 1.26 -9.68 -20.33
CA ILE A 117 0.28 -9.20 -19.36
C ILE A 117 0.25 -10.01 -18.05
N ARG A 118 0.80 -11.24 -18.05
CA ARG A 118 0.81 -12.10 -16.86
C ARG A 118 1.62 -11.48 -15.73
N TYR A 119 2.77 -10.87 -16.05
CA TYR A 119 3.58 -10.17 -15.06
C TYR A 119 2.86 -8.95 -14.50
N PHE A 120 2.16 -8.18 -15.35
CA PHE A 120 1.33 -7.08 -14.89
C PHE A 120 0.32 -7.56 -13.82
N PHE A 121 -0.44 -8.61 -14.12
CA PHE A 121 -1.43 -9.14 -13.17
C PHE A 121 -0.81 -9.65 -11.87
N LEU A 122 0.35 -10.33 -11.92
CA LEU A 122 1.04 -10.78 -10.71
C LEU A 122 1.28 -9.61 -9.74
N PHE A 123 1.91 -8.55 -10.24
CA PHE A 123 2.28 -7.38 -9.47
C PHE A 123 1.08 -6.51 -9.07
N PHE A 124 0.06 -6.41 -9.93
CA PHE A 124 -1.20 -5.75 -9.62
C PHE A 124 -1.91 -6.42 -8.44
N ASN A 125 -1.98 -7.76 -8.41
CA ASN A 125 -2.57 -8.48 -7.28
C ASN A 125 -1.76 -8.31 -5.99
N ILE A 126 -0.43 -8.26 -6.07
CA ILE A 126 0.42 -7.96 -4.90
C ILE A 126 0.12 -6.55 -4.36
N CYS A 127 0.00 -5.55 -5.24
CA CYS A 127 -0.38 -4.19 -4.86
C CYS A 127 -1.75 -4.15 -4.17
N LEU A 128 -2.78 -4.81 -4.75
CA LEU A 128 -4.11 -4.88 -4.14
C LEU A 128 -4.07 -5.52 -2.76
N LEU A 129 -3.36 -6.64 -2.62
CA LEU A 129 -3.17 -7.29 -1.33
C LEU A 129 -2.50 -6.35 -0.33
N HIS A 130 -1.48 -5.60 -0.74
CA HIS A 130 -0.78 -4.64 0.11
C HIS A 130 -1.72 -3.52 0.59
N ILE A 131 -2.58 -2.98 -0.29
CA ILE A 131 -3.59 -1.97 0.07
C ILE A 131 -4.60 -2.53 1.06
N ILE A 132 -5.09 -3.76 0.85
CA ILE A 132 -6.05 -4.42 1.73
C ILE A 132 -5.47 -4.62 3.14
N LEU A 133 -4.23 -5.13 3.22
CA LEU A 133 -3.58 -5.42 4.51
C LEU A 133 -3.20 -4.14 5.28
N ASN A 134 -2.88 -3.06 4.58
CA ASN A 134 -2.48 -1.79 5.19
C ASN A 134 -3.64 -0.80 5.34
N ARG A 135 -4.87 -1.21 5.01
CA ARG A 135 -6.07 -0.39 5.19
C ARG A 135 -6.20 0.01 6.68
N PRO A 136 -6.40 1.30 6.98
CA PRO A 136 -6.68 1.72 8.34
C PRO A 136 -8.04 1.17 8.75
N THR A 137 -8.13 0.58 9.94
CA THR A 137 -9.40 0.16 10.54
C THR A 137 -9.48 0.70 11.95
N TYR A 138 -10.70 1.00 12.39
CA TYR A 138 -10.93 1.51 13.73
C TYR A 138 -10.38 0.55 14.80
N ALA A 139 -10.63 -0.75 14.64
CA ALA A 139 -10.13 -1.78 15.54
C ALA A 139 -8.59 -1.78 15.64
N LYS A 140 -7.88 -1.65 14.50
CA LYS A 140 -6.42 -1.62 14.46
C LYS A 140 -5.86 -0.38 15.17
N TRP A 141 -6.41 0.80 14.90
CA TRP A 141 -5.94 2.05 15.51
C TRP A 141 -6.32 2.13 17.00
N LYS A 142 -7.51 1.64 17.39
CA LYS A 142 -7.92 1.51 18.80
C LYS A 142 -6.97 0.59 19.57
N LYS A 143 -6.56 -0.54 18.96
CA LYS A 143 -5.57 -1.44 19.52
C LYS A 143 -4.23 -0.73 19.79
N HIS A 144 -3.70 0.01 18.81
CA HIS A 144 -2.46 0.76 18.99
C HIS A 144 -2.55 1.87 20.05
N MET A 145 -3.69 2.57 20.12
CA MET A 145 -3.95 3.57 21.16
C MET A 145 -3.97 2.92 22.54
N ARG A 146 -4.66 1.78 22.69
CA ARG A 146 -4.70 1.01 23.94
C ARG A 146 -3.31 0.56 24.33
N GLU A 147 -2.59 -0.15 23.46
CA GLU A 147 -1.24 -0.67 23.73
C GLU A 147 -0.22 0.41 24.13
N ARG A 148 -0.36 1.64 23.61
CA ARG A 148 0.60 2.72 23.88
C ARG A 148 0.25 3.58 25.10
N PHE A 149 -1.02 3.76 25.39
CA PHE A 149 -1.52 4.69 26.40
C PHE A 149 -2.46 4.02 27.41
N THR A 150 -2.26 2.73 27.74
CA THR A 150 -3.02 1.92 28.71
C THR A 150 -3.06 2.52 30.13
N SER A 151 -3.81 3.60 30.28
CA SER A 151 -4.50 4.06 31.48
C SER A 151 -5.71 4.92 31.04
N LEU A 152 -6.51 4.40 30.10
CA LEU A 152 -7.86 4.89 29.90
C LEU A 152 -8.80 3.86 30.52
N PRO A 153 -9.72 4.28 31.41
CA PRO A 153 -10.69 3.38 32.00
C PRO A 153 -11.51 2.72 30.89
N ASP A 154 -11.83 1.45 31.09
CA ASP A 154 -12.77 0.74 30.24
C ASP A 154 -14.05 1.59 30.17
N GLU A 155 -14.37 2.10 28.97
CA GLU A 155 -15.70 2.64 28.73
C GLU A 155 -16.63 1.41 28.73
N ASP A 156 -17.42 1.32 29.81
CA ASP A 156 -18.51 0.37 30.02
C ASP A 156 -19.44 0.28 28.79
N ASP A 157 -20.04 -0.92 28.68
CA ASP A 157 -20.94 -1.43 27.63
C ASP A 157 -22.00 -0.45 27.07
#